data_AF-A0A942KST8-F1
#
_entry.id   AF-A0A942KST8-F1
#
_cell.length_a   1.000
_cell.length_b   1.000
_cell.length_c   1.000
_cell.angle_alpha   90.00
_cell.angle_beta   90.00
_cell.angle_gamma   90.00
#
_symmetry.space_group_name_H-M   'P 1'
#
loop_
_entity.id
_entity.type
_entity.pdbx_description
1 polymer ?
#
loop_
_entity_poly.entity_id
_entity_poly.type
_entity_poly.pdbx_seq_one_letter_code
_entity_poly.pdbx_strand_id
1 'polypeptide(L)'
;MMDTRRNILLQDDNLAQEIIRENTGGKDPELSLVEDFLEELELRLEQVKIYYPILELLRKRKTDEEFFGLVPELCFLTLSYLIYEGKLKHKGIALQDLQAFLAKALQQITNWNLDSEKTRKLTVEILDGLQNGGRNFIVNTYSFKSGSFRERYVKFLEIRQSEEGVLQYYITEQGVDFFLKTKEFPDETKITINLLLFQKQMEKGAFGFAYETVRRLNMEVQKKKDRKYSLLEGLMYGRLDLGAAYNSYHQSIVMQFQEEAELFAASVKNVSNAYGEYVERINNGEATDKEIRTFTLIKIIEKEVSRAQTLHTQLLREAVIFTKEYDQALAVRRKAIFTERFNFQSELEKLVNQKPEALKFLFEPLLNPYVRKSFNPLRALEPQRVIRSRQEDEAGPESDHEAGRETTDYLTSKRVRRNFLFYAARLLKALDTPKRQIGLQDFCQSLIDKYSEDVVYNGDFLSFLLEMNRDKSIGEYSRVFCFGYGKIKLNEELITMEEVFFQAAFATHMEGKMNQVTVQSFPEEEVELLPGLKVTNMLFRGERN
;
A
#
# COMPACT_ATOMS: atom_id res chain seq x y z
N MET A 1 33.12 13.11 1.58
CA MET A 1 32.27 14.10 2.30
C MET A 1 31.17 13.46 3.14
N MET A 2 30.55 12.33 2.73
CA MET A 2 29.59 11.60 3.57
C MET A 2 30.23 10.90 4.79
N ASP A 3 31.43 10.32 4.66
CA ASP A 3 32.11 9.63 5.78
C ASP A 3 32.51 10.56 6.94
N THR A 4 32.96 11.77 6.63
CA THR A 4 33.28 12.80 7.63
C THR A 4 32.05 13.26 8.43
N ARG A 5 30.86 13.33 7.81
CA ARG A 5 29.61 13.69 8.51
C ARG A 5 29.11 12.54 9.39
N ARG A 6 29.28 11.29 8.96
CA ARG A 6 28.95 10.09 9.76
C ARG A 6 29.82 9.98 11.01
N ASN A 7 31.12 10.26 10.91
CA ASN A 7 32.04 10.24 12.06
C ASN A 7 31.72 11.32 13.11
N ILE A 8 31.33 12.52 12.69
CA ILE A 8 30.94 13.60 13.62
C ILE A 8 29.62 13.26 14.33
N LEU A 9 28.67 12.62 13.65
CA LEU A 9 27.41 12.16 14.25
C LEU A 9 27.65 11.08 15.32
N LEU A 10 28.54 10.12 15.04
CA LEU A 10 28.94 9.10 16.01
C LEU A 10 29.66 9.72 17.23
N GLN A 11 30.49 10.75 17.01
CA GLN A 11 31.13 11.48 18.11
C GLN A 11 30.13 12.26 18.96
N ASP A 12 29.18 12.97 18.35
CA ASP A 12 28.14 13.70 19.07
C ASP A 12 27.19 12.76 19.84
N ASP A 13 26.82 11.61 19.24
CA ASP A 13 26.03 10.57 19.90
C ASP A 13 26.77 9.96 21.10
N ASN A 14 28.07 9.70 20.96
CA ASN A 14 28.90 9.19 22.05
C ASN A 14 29.07 10.22 23.16
N LEU A 15 29.31 11.49 22.84
CA LEU A 15 29.38 12.60 23.80
C LEU A 15 28.07 12.81 24.53
N ALA A 16 26.93 12.77 23.84
CA ALA A 16 25.61 12.85 24.47
C ALA A 16 25.39 11.69 25.44
N GLN A 17 25.71 10.46 25.03
CA GLN A 17 25.60 9.29 25.90
C GLN A 17 26.56 9.34 27.08
N GLU A 18 27.78 9.84 26.91
CA GLU A 18 28.77 10.01 27.98
C GLU A 18 28.33 11.06 29.00
N ILE A 19 27.78 12.19 28.52
CA ILE A 19 27.18 13.24 29.36
C ILE A 19 25.95 12.71 30.13
N ILE A 20 25.12 11.88 29.49
CA ILE A 20 23.96 11.23 30.13
C ILE A 20 24.44 10.22 31.19
N ARG A 21 25.44 9.38 30.89
CA ARG A 21 26.03 8.39 31.83
C ARG A 21 26.67 9.02 33.06
N GLU A 22 27.34 10.16 32.92
CA GLU A 22 27.97 10.83 34.05
C GLU A 22 26.95 11.57 34.94
N ASN A 23 25.86 12.09 34.36
CA ASN A 23 24.78 12.70 35.13
C ASN A 23 23.89 11.67 35.87
N THR A 24 23.85 10.41 35.44
CA THR A 24 23.18 9.29 36.13
C THR A 24 24.04 8.61 37.21
N GLY A 25 25.20 9.18 37.55
CA GLY A 25 26.03 8.71 38.67
C GLY A 25 26.93 7.52 38.34
N GLY A 26 27.42 7.41 37.11
CA GLY A 26 28.42 6.41 36.74
C GLY A 26 27.89 4.96 36.70
N LYS A 27 26.59 4.78 36.51
CA LYS A 27 26.02 3.46 36.24
C LYS A 27 26.13 3.15 34.74
N ASP A 28 26.52 1.91 34.42
CA ASP A 28 26.52 1.43 33.03
C ASP A 28 25.17 1.75 32.37
N PRO A 29 25.15 2.27 31.13
CA PRO A 29 23.88 2.60 30.46
C PRO A 29 23.01 1.35 30.25
N GLU A 30 23.63 0.17 30.15
CA GLU A 30 22.93 -1.12 30.07
C GLU A 30 22.23 -1.44 31.39
N LEU A 31 22.77 -0.99 32.53
CA LEU A 31 22.14 -1.15 33.85
C LEU A 31 21.10 -0.06 34.14
N SER A 32 21.28 1.17 33.63
CA SER A 32 20.23 2.21 33.68
C SER A 32 18.97 1.76 32.95
N LEU A 33 19.13 1.11 31.78
CA LEU A 33 18.03 0.48 31.04
C LEU A 33 17.29 -0.58 31.86
N VAL A 34 17.98 -1.28 32.77
CA VAL A 34 17.34 -2.26 33.66
C VAL A 34 16.52 -1.57 34.73
N GLU A 35 16.99 -0.45 35.30
CA GLU A 35 16.22 0.34 36.27
C GLU A 35 14.96 0.93 35.62
N ASP A 36 15.10 1.54 34.45
CA ASP A 36 13.97 2.06 33.65
C ASP A 36 12.99 0.94 33.27
N PHE A 37 13.51 -0.23 32.88
CA PHE A 37 12.69 -1.41 32.59
C PHE A 37 11.90 -1.86 33.82
N LEU A 38 12.52 -1.94 35.00
CA LEU A 38 11.85 -2.36 36.23
C LEU A 38 10.77 -1.38 36.69
N GLU A 39 10.96 -0.08 36.43
CA GLU A 39 9.96 0.95 36.70
C GLU A 39 8.80 0.89 35.72
N GLU A 40 9.08 0.82 34.41
CA GLU A 40 8.06 0.89 33.37
C GLU A 40 7.31 -0.42 33.15
N LEU A 41 7.91 -1.58 33.43
CA LEU A 41 7.33 -2.88 33.10
C LEU A 41 5.95 -3.06 33.74
N GLU A 42 5.75 -2.62 34.99
CA GLU A 42 4.44 -2.74 35.65
C GLU A 42 3.37 -1.90 34.95
N LEU A 43 3.72 -0.68 34.52
CA LEU A 43 2.84 0.19 33.74
C LEU A 43 2.53 -0.44 32.38
N ARG A 44 3.55 -0.96 31.68
CA ARG A 44 3.38 -1.63 30.37
C ARG A 44 2.47 -2.85 30.48
N LEU A 45 2.64 -3.69 31.50
CA LEU A 45 1.80 -4.87 31.73
C LEU A 45 0.34 -4.49 32.08
N GLU A 46 0.15 -3.37 32.76
CA GLU A 46 -1.17 -2.81 33.05
C GLU A 46 -1.89 -2.30 31.79
N GLN A 47 -1.13 -1.89 30.76
CA GLN A 47 -1.68 -1.59 29.44
C GLN A 47 -1.96 -2.87 28.62
N VAL A 48 -1.02 -3.81 28.62
CA VAL A 48 -1.12 -5.05 27.82
C VAL A 48 -2.29 -5.92 28.27
N LYS A 49 -2.59 -5.99 29.58
CA LYS A 49 -3.70 -6.83 30.08
C LYS A 49 -5.03 -6.50 29.43
N ILE A 50 -5.26 -5.23 29.05
CA ILE A 50 -6.54 -4.74 28.51
C ILE A 50 -6.87 -5.46 27.19
N TYR A 51 -5.87 -5.92 26.44
CA TYR A 51 -6.05 -6.65 25.18
C TYR A 51 -6.35 -8.14 25.35
N TYR A 52 -6.09 -8.69 26.55
CA TYR A 52 -6.17 -10.13 26.82
C TYR A 52 -7.53 -10.76 26.44
N PRO A 53 -8.70 -10.17 26.76
CA PRO A 53 -9.99 -10.78 26.44
C PRO A 53 -10.20 -11.04 24.93
N ILE A 54 -9.85 -10.07 24.08
CA ILE A 54 -9.98 -10.21 22.62
C ILE A 54 -8.94 -11.19 22.06
N LEU A 55 -7.71 -11.19 22.59
CA LEU A 55 -6.70 -12.17 22.19
C LEU A 55 -7.12 -13.61 22.50
N GLU A 56 -7.75 -13.82 23.66
CA GLU A 56 -8.28 -15.12 24.03
C GLU A 56 -9.43 -15.56 23.10
N LEU A 57 -10.30 -14.62 22.72
CA LEU A 57 -11.35 -14.86 21.72
C LEU A 57 -10.80 -15.21 20.34
N LEU A 58 -9.81 -14.47 19.86
CA LEU A 58 -9.14 -14.75 18.58
C LEU A 58 -8.50 -16.14 18.58
N ARG A 59 -7.89 -16.56 19.71
CA ARG A 59 -7.31 -17.90 19.85
C ARG A 59 -8.37 -19.01 19.86
N LYS A 60 -9.55 -18.75 20.44
CA LYS A 60 -10.68 -19.70 20.54
C LYS A 60 -11.63 -19.61 19.35
N ARG A 61 -11.24 -18.95 18.26
CA ARG A 61 -12.08 -18.75 17.07
C ARG A 61 -12.57 -20.09 16.53
N LYS A 62 -13.89 -20.24 16.43
CA LYS A 62 -14.54 -21.38 15.79
C LYS A 62 -14.67 -21.10 14.30
N THR A 63 -13.75 -21.63 13.49
CA THR A 63 -13.80 -21.49 12.02
C THR A 63 -14.87 -22.36 11.36
N ASP A 64 -15.38 -23.35 12.06
CA ASP A 64 -16.28 -24.37 11.50
C ASP A 64 -17.76 -23.95 11.50
N GLU A 65 -18.12 -22.91 12.25
CA GLU A 65 -19.49 -22.38 12.30
C GLU A 65 -19.53 -20.98 11.66
N GLU A 66 -20.21 -20.87 10.52
CA GLU A 66 -20.22 -19.69 9.62
C GLU A 66 -20.21 -18.33 10.35
N PHE A 67 -21.20 -18.11 11.21
CA PHE A 67 -21.42 -16.80 11.86
C PHE A 67 -20.56 -16.58 13.10
N PHE A 68 -20.10 -17.66 13.74
CA PHE A 68 -19.35 -17.59 15.00
C PHE A 68 -17.86 -17.29 14.75
N GLY A 69 -17.37 -17.52 13.54
CA GLY A 69 -16.05 -17.07 13.11
C GLY A 69 -15.87 -15.54 13.16
N LEU A 70 -16.96 -14.78 13.04
CA LEU A 70 -16.99 -13.30 13.03
C LEU A 70 -17.14 -12.68 14.43
N VAL A 71 -17.22 -13.48 15.50
CA VAL A 71 -17.42 -12.99 16.88
C VAL A 71 -16.39 -11.93 17.29
N PRO A 72 -15.07 -12.09 17.05
CA PRO A 72 -14.07 -11.08 17.42
C PRO A 72 -14.30 -9.72 16.76
N GLU A 73 -14.68 -9.71 15.49
CA GLU A 73 -14.98 -8.49 14.72
C GLU A 73 -16.27 -7.84 15.23
N LEU A 74 -17.30 -8.64 15.52
CA LEU A 74 -18.58 -8.16 16.05
C LEU A 74 -18.49 -7.66 17.50
N CYS A 75 -17.47 -8.08 18.26
CA CYS A 75 -17.18 -7.49 19.57
C CYS A 75 -16.89 -5.99 19.46
N PHE A 76 -16.13 -5.54 18.45
CA PHE A 76 -15.85 -4.11 18.26
C PHE A 76 -17.12 -3.31 17.94
N LEU A 77 -17.98 -3.89 17.10
CA LEU A 77 -19.28 -3.29 16.76
C LEU A 77 -20.19 -3.18 18.00
N THR A 78 -20.20 -4.22 18.84
CA THR A 78 -20.97 -4.27 20.08
C THR A 78 -20.45 -3.26 21.12
N LEU A 79 -19.13 -3.17 21.29
CA LEU A 79 -18.51 -2.16 22.16
C LEU A 79 -18.80 -0.74 21.66
N SER A 80 -18.74 -0.49 20.36
CA SER A 80 -19.11 0.80 19.75
C SER A 80 -20.55 1.18 20.11
N TYR A 81 -21.51 0.25 19.94
CA TYR A 81 -22.90 0.48 20.30
C TYR A 81 -23.08 0.78 21.80
N LEU A 82 -22.41 0.03 22.68
CA LEU A 82 -22.45 0.26 24.12
C LEU A 82 -21.85 1.62 24.53
N ILE A 83 -20.90 2.15 23.77
CA ILE A 83 -20.34 3.48 24.00
C ILE A 83 -21.32 4.56 23.54
N TYR A 84 -21.78 4.49 22.28
CA TYR A 84 -22.58 5.55 21.66
C TYR A 84 -24.02 5.60 22.15
N GLU A 85 -24.69 4.45 22.23
CA GLU A 85 -26.09 4.36 22.69
C GLU A 85 -26.20 4.13 24.19
N GLY A 86 -25.14 3.61 24.83
CA GLY A 86 -25.11 3.33 26.27
C GLY A 86 -24.46 4.45 27.07
N LYS A 87 -23.13 4.47 27.12
CA LYS A 87 -22.34 5.35 27.99
C LYS A 87 -22.57 6.84 27.70
N LEU A 88 -22.58 7.26 26.44
CA LEU A 88 -22.78 8.66 26.06
C LEU A 88 -24.21 9.17 26.28
N LYS A 89 -25.21 8.29 26.22
CA LYS A 89 -26.62 8.62 26.48
C LYS A 89 -27.07 8.28 27.91
N HIS A 90 -26.14 7.87 28.77
CA HIS A 90 -26.39 7.42 30.14
C HIS A 90 -27.51 6.37 30.26
N LYS A 91 -27.58 5.44 29.30
CA LYS A 91 -28.62 4.41 29.23
C LYS A 91 -28.02 3.00 29.39
N GLY A 92 -28.65 2.17 30.21
CA GLY A 92 -28.37 0.73 30.25
C GLY A 92 -29.00 0.03 29.05
N ILE A 93 -28.22 -0.78 28.34
CA ILE A 93 -28.68 -1.45 27.12
C ILE A 93 -29.18 -2.86 27.46
N ALA A 94 -30.40 -3.20 27.04
CA ALA A 94 -30.97 -4.52 27.26
C ALA A 94 -30.48 -5.53 26.19
N LEU A 95 -30.60 -6.83 26.50
CA LEU A 95 -30.24 -7.90 25.55
C LEU A 95 -31.05 -7.81 24.24
N GLN A 96 -32.33 -7.44 24.32
CA GLN A 96 -33.21 -7.31 23.15
C GLN A 96 -32.77 -6.17 22.22
N ASP A 97 -32.32 -5.05 22.79
CA ASP A 97 -31.79 -3.92 22.02
C ASP A 97 -30.51 -4.30 21.26
N LEU A 98 -29.62 -5.08 21.91
CA LEU A 98 -28.42 -5.59 21.26
C LEU A 98 -28.73 -6.55 20.11
N GLN A 99 -29.70 -7.45 20.30
CA GLN A 99 -30.12 -8.37 19.24
C GLN A 99 -30.70 -7.61 18.03
N ALA A 100 -31.56 -6.63 18.28
CA ALA A 100 -32.15 -5.81 17.24
C ALA A 100 -31.09 -5.00 16.48
N PHE A 101 -30.10 -4.45 17.19
CA PHE A 101 -28.97 -3.75 16.58
C PHE A 101 -28.09 -4.68 15.73
N LEU A 102 -27.68 -5.83 16.28
CA LEU A 102 -26.83 -6.78 15.56
C LEU A 102 -27.52 -7.36 14.33
N ALA A 103 -28.83 -7.65 14.40
CA ALA A 103 -29.60 -8.08 13.23
C ALA A 103 -29.55 -7.05 12.09
N LYS A 104 -29.82 -5.77 12.42
CA LYS A 104 -29.78 -4.67 11.44
C LYS A 104 -28.38 -4.46 10.86
N ALA A 105 -27.36 -4.50 11.72
CA ALA A 105 -25.98 -4.29 11.30
C ALA A 105 -25.48 -5.43 10.39
N LEU A 106 -25.79 -6.69 10.73
CA LEU A 106 -25.41 -7.83 9.90
C LEU A 106 -26.14 -7.82 8.55
N GLN A 107 -27.42 -7.46 8.52
CA GLN A 107 -28.15 -7.29 7.26
C GLN A 107 -27.48 -6.25 6.35
N GLN A 108 -26.97 -5.15 6.91
CA GLN A 108 -26.28 -4.11 6.14
C GLN A 108 -24.87 -4.51 5.70
N ILE A 109 -24.14 -5.28 6.51
CA ILE A 109 -22.74 -5.63 6.25
C ILE A 109 -22.62 -6.82 5.28
N THR A 110 -23.49 -7.83 5.42
CA THR A 110 -23.38 -9.09 4.67
C THR A 110 -24.58 -9.39 3.76
N ASN A 111 -25.58 -8.50 3.70
CA ASN A 111 -26.85 -8.72 2.99
C ASN A 111 -27.61 -10.01 3.43
N TRP A 112 -27.35 -10.50 4.64
CA TRP A 112 -27.95 -11.72 5.17
C TRP A 112 -29.13 -11.41 6.10
N ASN A 113 -30.25 -12.11 5.88
CA ASN A 113 -31.37 -12.12 6.82
C ASN A 113 -31.17 -13.25 7.83
N LEU A 114 -30.64 -12.92 9.00
CA LEU A 114 -30.52 -13.88 10.11
C LEU A 114 -31.87 -14.09 10.79
N ASP A 115 -32.14 -15.35 11.13
CA ASP A 115 -33.27 -15.72 11.97
C ASP A 115 -33.10 -15.19 13.41
N SER A 116 -34.21 -14.95 14.11
CA SER A 116 -34.24 -14.39 15.47
C SER A 116 -33.49 -15.28 16.47
N GLU A 117 -33.64 -16.61 16.35
CA GLU A 117 -32.93 -17.55 17.21
C GLU A 117 -31.41 -17.55 17.00
N LYS A 118 -30.96 -17.45 15.75
CA LYS A 118 -29.53 -17.40 15.40
C LYS A 118 -28.91 -16.10 15.89
N THR A 119 -29.58 -14.98 15.68
CA THR A 119 -29.15 -13.65 16.18
C THR A 119 -29.02 -13.65 17.70
N ARG A 120 -29.98 -14.27 18.41
CA ARG A 120 -29.89 -14.42 19.87
C ARG A 120 -28.67 -15.23 20.29
N LYS A 121 -28.42 -16.39 19.68
CA LYS A 121 -27.25 -17.24 19.99
C LYS A 121 -25.94 -16.48 19.77
N LEU A 122 -25.82 -15.78 18.64
CA LEU A 122 -24.65 -14.97 18.31
C LEU A 122 -24.43 -13.82 19.31
N THR A 123 -25.51 -13.12 19.68
CA THR A 123 -25.45 -12.03 20.67
C THR A 123 -24.96 -12.54 22.03
N VAL A 124 -25.46 -13.70 22.46
CA VAL A 124 -25.02 -14.33 23.73
C VAL A 124 -23.54 -14.72 23.64
N GLU A 125 -23.08 -15.29 22.53
CA GLU A 125 -21.67 -15.68 22.37
C GLU A 125 -20.72 -14.47 22.37
N ILE A 126 -21.12 -13.36 21.72
CA ILE A 126 -20.36 -12.09 21.77
C ILE A 126 -20.29 -11.56 23.20
N LEU A 127 -21.43 -11.53 23.90
CA LEU A 127 -21.47 -11.06 25.29
C LEU A 127 -20.64 -11.94 26.21
N ASP A 128 -20.75 -13.27 26.09
CA ASP A 128 -19.94 -14.24 26.83
C ASP A 128 -18.45 -14.04 26.59
N GLY A 129 -18.08 -13.76 25.33
CA GLY A 129 -16.71 -13.43 24.96
C GLY A 129 -16.20 -12.12 25.59
N LEU A 130 -17.06 -11.13 25.78
CA LEU A 130 -16.70 -9.85 26.39
C LEU A 130 -16.77 -9.87 27.93
N GLN A 131 -17.49 -10.82 28.52
CA GLN A 131 -17.77 -10.87 29.97
C GLN A 131 -17.16 -12.06 30.71
N ASN A 132 -16.57 -13.04 30.02
CA ASN A 132 -16.08 -14.29 30.61
C ASN A 132 -17.10 -14.96 31.56
N GLY A 133 -18.36 -15.06 31.11
CA GLY A 133 -19.46 -15.56 31.95
C GLY A 133 -19.76 -14.72 33.19
N GLY A 134 -19.45 -13.42 33.17
CA GLY A 134 -19.71 -12.43 34.23
C GLY A 134 -18.57 -12.25 35.23
N ARG A 135 -17.48 -13.00 35.09
CA ARG A 135 -16.29 -12.94 35.94
C ARG A 135 -15.23 -12.03 35.34
N ASN A 136 -14.30 -11.56 36.17
CA ASN A 136 -13.13 -10.85 35.67
C ASN A 136 -12.26 -11.82 34.85
N PHE A 137 -11.68 -11.33 33.76
CA PHE A 137 -10.56 -11.99 33.11
C PHE A 137 -9.34 -11.86 34.03
N ILE A 138 -8.60 -12.96 34.21
CA ILE A 138 -7.45 -13.03 35.11
C ILE A 138 -6.20 -13.23 34.26
N VAL A 139 -5.24 -12.31 34.36
CA VAL A 139 -3.95 -12.38 33.67
C VAL A 139 -2.85 -12.51 34.72
N ASN A 140 -2.09 -13.61 34.65
CA ASN A 140 -1.01 -13.88 35.60
C ASN A 140 0.30 -13.23 35.17
N THR A 141 0.59 -12.13 35.86
CA THR A 141 1.73 -11.24 35.79
C THR A 141 2.97 -11.58 36.60
N TYR A 142 4.18 -11.86 36.09
CA TYR A 142 5.35 -11.86 36.99
C TYR A 142 5.77 -10.42 37.37
N SER A 143 5.87 -10.11 38.66
CA SER A 143 6.41 -8.83 39.15
C SER A 143 7.82 -9.05 39.69
N PHE A 144 8.81 -8.44 39.04
CA PHE A 144 10.21 -8.47 39.48
C PHE A 144 10.43 -7.74 40.81
N LYS A 145 9.55 -6.79 41.18
CA LYS A 145 9.61 -6.09 42.46
C LYS A 145 9.23 -6.98 43.64
N SER A 146 8.23 -7.85 43.48
CA SER A 146 7.82 -8.80 44.53
C SER A 146 8.37 -10.22 44.36
N GLY A 147 9.07 -10.51 43.25
CA GLY A 147 9.61 -11.84 42.95
C GLY A 147 8.54 -12.91 42.75
N SER A 148 7.29 -12.53 42.48
CA SER A 148 6.13 -13.43 42.46
C SER A 148 5.14 -13.10 41.35
N PHE A 149 4.30 -14.08 41.00
CA PHE A 149 3.18 -13.87 40.10
C PHE A 149 2.07 -13.07 40.80
N ARG A 150 1.51 -12.10 40.10
CA ARG A 150 0.38 -11.26 40.48
C ARG A 150 -0.75 -11.44 39.48
N GLU A 151 -1.95 -11.67 40.01
CA GLU A 151 -3.17 -11.69 39.21
C GLU A 151 -3.57 -10.26 38.87
N ARG A 152 -3.80 -10.00 37.58
CA ARG A 152 -4.38 -8.73 37.10
C ARG A 152 -5.75 -8.99 36.52
N TYR A 153 -6.72 -8.20 36.96
CA TYR A 153 -8.11 -8.34 36.56
C TYR A 153 -8.46 -7.38 35.43
N VAL A 154 -9.21 -7.88 34.45
CA VAL A 154 -9.78 -7.10 33.36
C VAL A 154 -11.27 -7.39 33.21
N LYS A 155 -12.07 -6.35 32.99
CA LYS A 155 -13.52 -6.48 32.78
C LYS A 155 -13.97 -5.43 31.78
N PHE A 156 -14.59 -5.85 30.67
CA PHE A 156 -15.11 -4.91 29.66
C PHE A 156 -16.57 -4.51 29.89
N LEU A 157 -17.39 -5.44 30.41
CA LEU A 157 -18.82 -5.24 30.61
C LEU A 157 -19.22 -5.41 32.07
N GLU A 158 -20.07 -4.53 32.56
CA GLU A 158 -20.81 -4.64 33.81
C GLU A 158 -22.27 -4.96 33.51
N ILE A 159 -22.85 -5.90 34.27
CA ILE A 159 -24.28 -6.18 34.23
C ILE A 159 -24.91 -5.61 35.48
N ARG A 160 -25.99 -4.85 35.31
CA ARG A 160 -26.84 -4.38 36.40
C ARG A 160 -28.26 -4.83 36.14
N GLN A 161 -28.95 -5.24 37.20
CA GLN A 161 -30.36 -5.54 37.11
C GLN A 161 -31.15 -4.26 37.35
N SER A 162 -32.04 -3.92 36.41
CA SER A 162 -32.99 -2.82 36.59
C SER A 162 -34.01 -3.15 37.69
N GLU A 163 -34.70 -2.14 38.20
CA GLU A 163 -35.79 -2.30 39.18
C GLU A 163 -36.92 -3.22 38.65
N GLU A 164 -37.09 -3.28 37.33
CA GLU A 164 -38.04 -4.15 36.62
C GLU A 164 -37.51 -5.58 36.38
N GLY A 165 -36.35 -5.94 36.90
CA GLY A 165 -35.76 -7.27 36.80
C GLY A 165 -35.02 -7.57 35.49
N VAL A 166 -35.00 -6.63 34.53
CA VAL A 166 -34.31 -6.77 33.24
C VAL A 166 -32.80 -6.56 33.40
N LEU A 167 -31.99 -7.44 32.81
CA LEU A 167 -30.52 -7.31 32.76
C LEU A 167 -30.10 -6.22 31.77
N GLN A 168 -29.35 -5.24 32.26
CA GLN A 168 -28.79 -4.14 31.48
C GLN A 168 -27.26 -4.23 31.44
N TYR A 169 -26.70 -4.06 30.26
CA TYR A 169 -25.26 -4.11 29.99
C TYR A 169 -24.69 -2.69 29.93
N TYR A 170 -23.59 -2.48 30.66
CA TYR A 170 -22.83 -1.24 30.72
C TYR A 170 -21.38 -1.52 30.35
N ILE A 171 -20.77 -0.65 29.54
CA ILE A 171 -19.34 -0.74 29.26
C ILE A 171 -18.53 -0.12 30.41
N THR A 172 -17.51 -0.84 30.88
CA THR A 172 -16.60 -0.36 31.93
C THR A 172 -15.60 0.66 31.38
N GLU A 173 -14.86 1.34 32.25
CA GLU A 173 -13.75 2.20 31.83
C GLU A 173 -12.68 1.44 31.05
N GLN A 174 -12.33 0.21 31.47
CA GLN A 174 -11.35 -0.62 30.77
C GLN A 174 -11.82 -1.05 29.38
N GLY A 175 -13.13 -1.30 29.19
CA GLY A 175 -13.70 -1.60 27.87
C GLY A 175 -13.68 -0.39 26.94
N VAL A 176 -13.92 0.81 27.48
CA VAL A 176 -13.78 2.07 26.73
C VAL A 176 -12.31 2.33 26.37
N ASP A 177 -11.42 2.16 27.33
CA ASP A 177 -9.98 2.35 27.16
C ASP A 177 -9.41 1.38 26.11
N PHE A 178 -9.84 0.11 26.12
CA PHE A 178 -9.56 -0.84 25.05
C PHE A 178 -10.02 -0.31 23.69
N PHE A 179 -11.30 0.05 23.57
CA PHE A 179 -11.89 0.47 22.29
C PHE A 179 -11.20 1.71 21.73
N LEU A 180 -10.91 2.70 22.57
CA LEU A 180 -10.20 3.92 22.17
C LEU A 180 -8.75 3.63 21.82
N LYS A 181 -8.00 2.85 22.60
CA LYS A 181 -6.60 2.50 22.29
C LYS A 181 -6.44 1.62 21.06
N THR A 182 -7.45 0.86 20.69
CA THR A 182 -7.46 0.15 19.38
C THR A 182 -7.78 1.07 18.21
N LYS A 183 -8.27 2.28 18.48
CA LYS A 183 -8.61 3.31 17.48
C LYS A 183 -7.60 4.49 17.47
N GLU A 184 -6.88 4.73 18.56
CA GLU A 184 -5.78 5.69 18.72
C GLU A 184 -4.44 4.97 18.55
N PHE A 185 -3.43 5.46 17.83
CA PHE A 185 -3.30 6.56 16.91
C PHE A 185 -2.92 5.96 15.55
N PRO A 186 -3.36 6.55 14.43
CA PRO A 186 -2.84 6.17 13.13
C PRO A 186 -1.30 6.25 13.16
N ASP A 187 -0.59 5.33 12.49
CA ASP A 187 0.87 5.41 12.33
C ASP A 187 1.30 6.82 11.87
N GLU A 188 0.40 7.49 11.16
CA GLU A 188 0.51 8.84 10.66
C GLU A 188 0.74 9.90 11.77
N THR A 189 0.19 9.80 12.99
CA THR A 189 0.30 10.86 14.03
C THR A 189 1.45 10.67 15.03
N LYS A 190 2.29 9.64 14.84
CA LYS A 190 3.44 9.36 15.73
C LYS A 190 4.44 10.51 15.81
N ILE A 191 4.65 11.22 14.69
CA ILE A 191 5.53 12.39 14.61
C ILE A 191 4.96 13.53 15.46
N THR A 192 3.67 13.85 15.30
CA THR A 192 2.95 14.88 16.06
C THR A 192 3.05 14.65 17.58
N ILE A 193 2.81 13.40 18.03
CA ILE A 193 2.85 13.06 19.46
C ILE A 193 4.26 13.20 20.03
N ASN A 194 5.26 12.68 19.31
CA ASN A 194 6.66 12.80 19.74
C ASN A 194 7.11 14.27 19.82
N LEU A 195 6.65 15.13 18.91
CA LEU A 195 6.90 16.58 18.95
C LEU A 195 6.29 17.24 20.20
N LEU A 196 5.02 16.94 20.51
CA LEU A 196 4.35 17.49 21.70
C LEU A 196 5.01 17.00 22.99
N LEU A 197 5.36 15.71 23.05
CA LEU A 197 6.09 15.13 24.18
C LEU A 197 7.46 15.80 24.36
N PHE A 198 8.20 15.97 23.27
CA PHE A 198 9.49 16.64 23.26
C PHE A 198 9.38 18.08 23.79
N GLN A 199 8.41 18.86 23.31
CA GLN A 199 8.14 20.21 23.81
C GLN A 199 7.91 20.19 25.33
N LYS A 200 7.10 19.24 25.82
CA LYS A 200 6.81 19.14 27.25
C LYS A 200 8.02 18.76 28.09
N GLN A 201 8.90 17.91 27.58
CA GLN A 201 10.15 17.54 28.25
C GLN A 201 11.15 18.71 28.29
N MET A 202 11.23 19.49 27.20
CA MET A 202 12.04 20.72 27.14
C MET A 202 11.55 21.76 28.15
N GLU A 203 10.24 22.00 28.25
CA GLU A 203 9.65 22.91 29.26
C GLU A 203 9.98 22.50 30.70
N LYS A 204 10.04 21.19 30.97
CA LYS A 204 10.32 20.64 32.30
C LYS A 204 11.82 20.54 32.62
N GLY A 205 12.71 20.91 31.69
CA GLY A 205 14.15 20.76 31.84
C GLY A 205 14.65 19.30 31.85
N ALA A 206 13.85 18.36 31.35
CA ALA A 206 14.16 16.93 31.29
C ALA A 206 14.98 16.58 30.03
N PHE A 207 16.17 17.18 29.89
CA PHE A 207 16.93 17.17 28.63
C PHE A 207 17.40 15.79 28.17
N GLY A 208 17.69 14.86 29.09
CA GLY A 208 18.06 13.48 28.75
C GLY A 208 16.93 12.75 28.00
N PHE A 209 15.71 12.79 28.55
CA PHE A 209 14.52 12.22 27.91
C PHE A 209 14.12 12.97 26.63
N ALA A 210 14.33 14.29 26.61
CA ALA A 210 14.11 15.11 25.42
C ALA A 210 15.00 14.65 24.26
N TYR A 211 16.29 14.39 24.52
CA TYR A 211 17.23 13.88 23.53
C TYR A 211 16.79 12.52 22.93
N GLU A 212 16.40 11.56 23.78
CA GLU A 212 15.90 10.26 23.29
C GLU A 212 14.63 10.38 22.45
N THR A 213 13.74 11.30 22.83
CA THR A 213 12.49 11.58 22.11
C THR A 213 12.78 12.16 20.72
N VAL A 214 13.76 13.04 20.58
CA VAL A 214 14.21 13.57 19.27
C VAL A 214 14.85 12.48 18.42
N ARG A 215 15.62 11.58 19.03
CA ARG A 215 16.21 10.44 18.32
C ARG A 215 15.12 9.53 17.75
N ARG A 216 14.08 9.26 18.53
CA ARG A 216 12.89 8.51 18.09
C ARG A 216 12.13 9.24 16.98
N LEU A 217 11.95 10.55 17.11
CA LEU A 217 11.33 11.40 16.09
C LEU A 217 12.08 11.29 14.76
N ASN A 218 13.42 11.36 14.77
CA ASN A 218 14.24 11.19 13.56
C ASN A 218 14.03 9.82 12.89
N MET A 219 13.92 8.74 13.68
CA MET A 219 13.63 7.41 13.14
C MET A 219 12.23 7.32 12.51
N GLU A 220 11.21 7.91 13.12
CA GLU A 220 9.84 7.92 12.57
C GLU A 220 9.75 8.73 11.27
N VAL A 221 10.40 9.90 11.20
CA VAL A 221 10.49 10.71 9.97
C VAL A 221 11.20 9.92 8.86
N GLN A 222 12.30 9.23 9.20
CA GLN A 222 13.03 8.38 8.25
C GLN A 222 12.19 7.18 7.79
N LYS A 223 11.45 6.53 8.69
CA LYS A 223 10.54 5.43 8.34
C LYS A 223 9.42 5.90 7.39
N LYS A 224 8.85 7.09 7.64
CA LYS A 224 7.84 7.72 6.76
C LYS A 224 8.42 8.01 5.36
N LYS A 225 9.71 8.34 5.28
CA LYS A 225 10.46 8.48 4.03
C LYS A 225 10.65 7.15 3.31
N ASP A 226 11.10 6.11 4.03
CA ASP A 226 11.43 4.81 3.45
C ASP A 226 10.18 4.06 2.93
N ARG A 227 9.01 4.32 3.53
CA ARG A 227 7.71 3.80 3.07
C ARG A 227 7.44 4.09 1.59
N LYS A 228 7.96 5.20 1.04
CA LYS A 228 7.91 5.51 -0.40
C LYS A 228 8.52 4.39 -1.24
N TYR A 229 9.72 3.93 -0.88
CA TYR A 229 10.44 2.92 -1.66
C TYR A 229 9.75 1.57 -1.58
N SER A 230 9.20 1.20 -0.42
CA SER A 230 8.40 -0.03 -0.29
C SER A 230 7.15 0.00 -1.16
N LEU A 231 6.50 1.16 -1.31
CA LEU A 231 5.35 1.31 -2.21
C LEU A 231 5.76 1.24 -3.68
N LEU A 232 6.87 1.87 -4.08
CA LEU A 232 7.42 1.74 -5.45
C LEU A 232 7.76 0.30 -5.79
N GLU A 233 8.42 -0.40 -4.87
CA GLU A 233 8.79 -1.80 -5.01
C GLU A 233 7.54 -2.67 -5.17
N GLY A 234 6.54 -2.48 -4.31
CA GLY A 234 5.25 -3.18 -4.41
C GLY A 234 4.54 -2.95 -5.74
N LEU A 235 4.67 -1.75 -6.32
CA LEU A 235 4.08 -1.39 -7.61
C LEU A 235 4.81 -2.09 -8.77
N MET A 236 6.15 -2.13 -8.72
CA MET A 236 6.99 -2.81 -9.72
C MET A 236 6.75 -4.33 -9.77
N TYR A 237 6.48 -4.97 -8.63
CA TYR A 237 6.21 -6.41 -8.52
C TYR A 237 4.73 -6.80 -8.61
N GLY A 238 3.84 -5.85 -8.86
CA GLY A 238 2.49 -6.17 -9.32
C GLY A 238 1.44 -6.52 -8.26
N ARG A 239 1.67 -6.26 -6.97
CA ARG A 239 0.67 -6.55 -5.91
C ARG A 239 -0.62 -5.72 -6.11
N LEU A 240 -1.77 -6.30 -5.76
CA LEU A 240 -3.11 -5.93 -6.28
C LEU A 240 -3.82 -4.73 -5.62
N ASP A 241 -3.34 -4.18 -4.49
CA ASP A 241 -4.09 -3.15 -3.71
C ASP A 241 -3.43 -1.75 -3.62
N LEU A 242 -2.47 -1.42 -4.48
CA LEU A 242 -1.58 -0.26 -4.24
C LEU A 242 -2.09 1.13 -4.63
N GLY A 243 -3.21 1.26 -5.36
CA GLY A 243 -3.81 2.59 -5.64
C GLY A 243 -4.31 3.27 -4.36
N ALA A 244 -5.01 2.50 -3.51
CA ALA A 244 -5.48 2.99 -2.22
C ALA A 244 -4.32 3.29 -1.26
N ALA A 245 -3.27 2.45 -1.25
CA ALA A 245 -2.09 2.64 -0.41
C ALA A 245 -1.25 3.87 -0.82
N TYR A 246 -1.15 4.17 -2.11
CA TYR A 246 -0.53 5.39 -2.60
C TYR A 246 -1.34 6.62 -2.20
N ASN A 247 -2.66 6.59 -2.44
CA ASN A 247 -3.54 7.71 -2.11
C ASN A 247 -3.55 8.01 -0.61
N SER A 248 -3.58 6.99 0.25
CA SER A 248 -3.53 7.18 1.70
C SER A 248 -2.17 7.74 2.16
N TYR A 249 -1.07 7.27 1.59
CA TYR A 249 0.26 7.83 1.85
C TYR A 249 0.35 9.30 1.44
N HIS A 250 -0.12 9.66 0.24
CA HIS A 250 -0.05 11.03 -0.25
C HIS A 250 -0.96 11.97 0.56
N GLN A 251 -2.21 11.56 0.83
CA GLN A 251 -3.15 12.33 1.64
C GLN A 251 -2.65 12.55 3.08
N SER A 252 -2.08 11.51 3.71
CA SER A 252 -1.55 11.64 5.08
C SER A 252 -0.41 12.66 5.15
N ILE A 253 0.51 12.68 4.18
CA ILE A 253 1.59 13.68 4.13
C ILE A 253 1.00 15.09 3.99
N VAL A 254 0.10 15.32 3.04
CA VAL A 254 -0.44 16.66 2.77
C VAL A 254 -1.23 17.20 3.98
N MET A 255 -2.09 16.38 4.59
CA MET A 255 -2.93 16.81 5.71
C MET A 255 -2.10 17.16 6.95
N GLN A 256 -1.07 16.36 7.25
CA GLN A 256 -0.31 16.50 8.50
C GLN A 256 0.88 17.45 8.38
N PHE A 257 1.34 17.74 7.16
CA PHE A 257 2.55 18.52 6.96
C PHE A 257 2.45 19.90 7.60
N GLN A 258 1.32 20.60 7.44
CA GLN A 258 1.17 21.95 7.94
C GLN A 258 1.15 21.99 9.47
N GLU A 259 0.38 21.10 10.10
CA GLU A 259 0.34 20.95 11.56
C GLU A 259 1.71 20.55 12.12
N GLU A 260 2.38 19.54 11.53
CA GLU A 260 3.70 19.09 11.95
C GLU A 260 4.76 20.19 11.75
N ALA A 261 4.71 20.97 10.66
CA ALA A 261 5.64 22.05 10.39
C ALA A 261 5.51 23.19 11.42
N GLU A 262 4.28 23.53 11.82
CA GLU A 262 4.03 24.50 12.90
C GLU A 262 4.59 23.99 14.24
N LEU A 263 4.36 22.71 14.57
CA LEU A 263 4.92 22.09 15.77
C LEU A 263 6.46 22.00 15.74
N PHE A 264 7.07 21.74 14.58
CA PHE A 264 8.52 21.77 14.41
C PHE A 264 9.07 23.17 14.64
N ALA A 265 8.45 24.20 14.05
CA ALA A 265 8.87 25.59 14.23
C ALA A 265 8.77 26.03 15.70
N ALA A 266 7.68 25.66 16.39
CA ALA A 266 7.51 25.89 17.82
C ALA A 266 8.57 25.15 18.65
N SER A 267 8.86 23.88 18.31
CA SER A 267 9.86 23.07 19.00
C SER A 267 11.27 23.66 18.88
N VAL A 268 11.66 24.08 17.67
CA VAL A 268 12.96 24.73 17.43
C VAL A 268 13.06 26.04 18.20
N LYS A 269 12.01 26.87 18.17
CA LYS A 269 11.97 28.12 18.94
C LYS A 269 12.12 27.86 20.44
N ASN A 270 11.44 26.86 20.98
CA ASN A 270 11.56 26.50 22.40
C ASN A 270 12.98 26.04 22.75
N VAL A 271 13.62 25.26 21.88
CA VAL A 271 15.02 24.85 22.05
C VAL A 271 15.97 26.05 21.98
N SER A 272 15.80 26.95 21.02
CA SER A 272 16.64 28.16 20.90
C SER A 272 16.45 29.11 22.08
N ASN A 273 15.23 29.23 22.62
CA ASN A 273 14.96 30.00 23.83
C ASN A 273 15.65 29.38 25.05
N ALA A 274 15.50 28.06 25.25
CA ALA A 274 16.21 27.35 26.31
C ALA A 274 17.72 27.53 26.16
N TYR A 275 18.24 27.38 24.94
CA TYR A 275 19.66 27.62 24.63
C TYR A 275 20.10 29.03 25.04
N GLY A 276 19.31 30.07 24.70
CA GLY A 276 19.57 31.45 25.07
C GLY A 276 19.63 31.67 26.59
N GLU A 277 18.68 31.13 27.34
CA GLU A 277 18.66 31.23 28.80
C GLU A 277 19.90 30.61 29.46
N TYR A 278 20.39 29.47 28.97
CA TYR A 278 21.60 28.84 29.48
C TYR A 278 22.89 29.57 29.05
N VAL A 279 22.93 30.18 27.85
CA VAL A 279 24.04 31.04 27.41
C VAL A 279 24.18 32.26 28.33
N GLU A 280 23.08 32.92 28.67
CA GLU A 280 23.10 34.06 29.58
C GLU A 280 23.58 33.67 30.98
N ARG A 281 23.16 32.50 31.49
CA ARG A 281 23.65 31.96 32.78
C ARG A 281 25.15 31.65 32.77
N ILE A 282 25.66 31.07 31.69
CA ILE A 282 27.10 30.77 31.53
C ILE A 282 27.93 32.07 31.45
N ASN A 283 27.44 33.07 30.71
CA ASN A 283 28.13 34.36 30.56
C ASN A 283 28.17 35.18 31.86
N ASN A 284 27.24 34.95 32.79
CA ASN A 284 27.22 35.59 34.11
C ASN A 284 28.25 35.02 35.11
N GLY A 285 29.05 34.02 34.71
CA GLY A 285 30.22 33.57 35.49
C GLY A 285 29.95 32.52 36.57
N GLU A 286 28.74 31.95 36.63
CA GLU A 286 28.35 30.92 37.62
C GLU A 286 28.35 29.49 37.02
N ALA A 287 29.09 29.23 35.94
CA ALA A 287 28.99 27.97 35.22
C ALA A 287 29.64 26.80 35.98
N THR A 288 28.81 25.89 36.48
CA THR A 288 29.25 24.61 37.06
C THR A 288 29.52 23.60 35.93
N ASP A 289 30.44 22.63 36.10
CA ASP A 289 30.73 21.59 35.08
C ASP A 289 29.46 20.85 34.59
N LYS A 290 28.45 20.69 35.46
CA LYS A 290 27.14 20.11 35.11
C LYS A 290 26.33 20.97 34.15
N GLU A 291 26.43 22.29 34.25
CA GLU A 291 25.69 23.25 33.40
C GLU A 291 26.33 23.36 32.02
N ILE A 292 27.66 23.30 31.94
CA ILE A 292 28.40 23.22 30.66
C ILE A 292 28.02 21.95 29.88
N ARG A 293 27.84 20.83 30.59
CA ARG A 293 27.40 19.56 30.00
C ARG A 293 25.95 19.59 29.56
N THR A 294 25.07 20.17 30.39
CA THR A 294 23.65 20.37 30.04
C THR A 294 23.52 21.27 28.81
N PHE A 295 24.34 22.32 28.73
CA PHE A 295 24.46 23.18 27.56
C PHE A 295 24.91 22.42 26.30
N THR A 296 25.90 21.54 26.44
CA THR A 296 26.36 20.69 25.34
C THR A 296 25.25 19.74 24.87
N LEU A 297 24.48 19.17 25.80
CA LEU A 297 23.33 18.31 25.46
C LEU A 297 22.23 19.10 24.73
N ILE A 298 21.90 20.31 25.17
CA ILE A 298 20.93 21.18 24.49
C ILE A 298 21.40 21.52 23.07
N LYS A 299 22.69 21.79 22.88
CA LYS A 299 23.27 22.02 21.54
C LYS A 299 23.12 20.80 20.62
N ILE A 300 23.29 19.60 21.15
CA ILE A 300 23.09 18.36 20.40
C ILE A 300 21.59 18.18 20.07
N ILE A 301 20.70 18.43 21.02
CA ILE A 301 19.24 18.42 20.82
C ILE A 301 18.84 19.41 19.72
N GLU A 302 19.34 20.64 19.74
CA GLU A 302 19.07 21.66 18.71
C GLU A 302 19.46 21.15 17.30
N LYS A 303 20.65 20.57 17.18
CA LYS A 303 21.13 19.99 15.92
C LYS A 303 20.26 18.84 15.44
N GLU A 304 19.87 17.94 16.35
CA GLU A 304 19.05 16.76 16.03
C GLU A 304 17.60 17.11 15.69
N VAL A 305 17.00 18.11 16.35
CA VAL A 305 15.66 18.64 16.01
C VAL A 305 15.69 19.35 14.65
N SER A 306 16.72 20.16 14.40
CA SER A 306 16.91 20.84 13.10
C SER A 306 17.07 19.82 11.96
N ARG A 307 17.74 18.70 12.23
CA ARG A 307 17.84 17.58 11.29
C ARG A 307 16.48 16.96 11.02
N ALA A 308 15.70 16.66 12.06
CA ALA A 308 14.35 16.11 11.94
C ALA A 308 13.45 17.03 11.11
N GLN A 309 13.50 18.34 11.36
CA GLN A 309 12.75 19.34 10.58
C GLN A 309 13.18 19.37 9.11
N THR A 310 14.48 19.27 8.83
CA THR A 310 15.00 19.24 7.46
C THR A 310 14.53 17.99 6.72
N LEU A 311 14.60 16.82 7.37
CA LEU A 311 14.11 15.56 6.82
C LEU A 311 12.60 15.61 6.58
N HIS A 312 11.85 16.18 7.52
CA HIS A 312 10.41 16.37 7.40
C HIS A 312 10.04 17.29 6.23
N THR A 313 10.74 18.43 6.08
CA THR A 313 10.55 19.34 4.93
C THR A 313 10.89 18.64 3.60
N GLN A 314 11.88 17.75 3.62
CA GLN A 314 12.24 16.94 2.45
C GLN A 314 11.15 15.92 2.07
N LEU A 315 10.36 15.41 3.02
CA LEU A 315 9.25 14.48 2.74
C LEU A 315 8.23 15.06 1.75
N LEU A 316 7.86 16.34 1.86
CA LEU A 316 6.89 16.95 0.94
C LEU A 316 7.45 17.04 -0.48
N ARG A 317 8.72 17.44 -0.61
CA ARG A 317 9.41 17.43 -1.92
C ARG A 317 9.46 16.03 -2.52
N GLU A 318 9.78 15.04 -1.70
CA GLU A 318 9.83 13.64 -2.13
C GLU A 318 8.44 13.08 -2.46
N ALA A 319 7.38 13.49 -1.76
CA ALA A 319 6.00 13.11 -2.07
C ALA A 319 5.54 13.66 -3.43
N VAL A 320 5.97 14.87 -3.80
CA VAL A 320 5.72 15.44 -5.15
C VAL A 320 6.52 14.71 -6.22
N ILE A 321 7.78 14.32 -5.95
CA ILE A 321 8.57 13.52 -6.90
C ILE A 321 7.96 12.12 -7.04
N PHE A 322 7.48 11.54 -5.94
CA PHE A 322 6.88 10.21 -5.91
C PHE A 322 5.65 10.11 -6.82
N THR A 323 4.86 11.17 -6.96
CA THR A 323 3.71 11.15 -7.89
C THR A 323 4.16 10.90 -9.33
N LYS A 324 5.24 11.55 -9.76
CA LYS A 324 5.85 11.34 -11.07
C LYS A 324 6.44 9.93 -11.21
N GLU A 325 7.14 9.43 -10.19
CA GLU A 325 7.71 8.07 -10.17
C GLU A 325 6.60 7.00 -10.22
N TYR A 326 5.50 7.22 -9.50
CA TYR A 326 4.32 6.38 -9.48
C TYR A 326 3.66 6.31 -10.87
N ASP A 327 3.44 7.46 -11.52
CA ASP A 327 2.90 7.52 -12.88
C ASP A 327 3.80 6.83 -13.89
N GLN A 328 5.12 7.01 -13.78
CA GLN A 328 6.11 6.31 -14.61
C GLN A 328 6.07 4.81 -14.39
N ALA A 329 6.00 4.35 -13.14
CA ALA A 329 5.94 2.93 -12.81
C ALA A 329 4.64 2.29 -13.32
N LEU A 330 3.50 3.00 -13.22
CA LEU A 330 2.25 2.60 -13.86
C LEU A 330 2.37 2.56 -15.39
N ALA A 331 3.01 3.55 -16.02
CA ALA A 331 3.23 3.56 -17.46
C ALA A 331 4.12 2.38 -17.91
N VAL A 332 5.17 2.07 -17.15
CA VAL A 332 6.05 0.91 -17.37
C VAL A 332 5.27 -0.40 -17.19
N ARG A 333 4.40 -0.49 -16.18
CA ARG A 333 3.55 -1.67 -15.96
C ARG A 333 2.52 -1.86 -17.08
N ARG A 334 1.92 -0.77 -17.57
CA ARG A 334 1.03 -0.78 -18.75
C ARG A 334 1.78 -1.20 -20.03
N LYS A 335 3.06 -0.83 -20.19
CA LYS A 335 3.93 -1.38 -21.26
C LYS A 335 4.20 -2.88 -21.07
N ALA A 336 4.41 -3.31 -19.83
CA ALA A 336 4.69 -4.70 -19.49
C ALA A 336 3.55 -5.67 -19.79
N ILE A 337 2.29 -5.22 -19.92
CA ILE A 337 1.16 -6.05 -20.38
C ILE A 337 1.42 -6.65 -21.76
N PHE A 338 2.24 -5.99 -22.59
CA PHE A 338 2.57 -6.39 -23.96
C PHE A 338 4.00 -6.92 -24.12
N THR A 339 4.82 -6.88 -23.07
CA THR A 339 6.22 -7.35 -23.11
C THR A 339 6.41 -8.51 -22.15
N GLU A 340 6.78 -9.68 -22.67
CA GLU A 340 7.16 -10.80 -21.83
C GLU A 340 8.38 -10.42 -20.97
N ARG A 341 8.21 -10.46 -19.65
CA ARG A 341 9.32 -10.28 -18.73
C ARG A 341 9.80 -11.64 -18.26
N PHE A 342 11.01 -11.97 -18.66
CA PHE A 342 11.76 -13.06 -18.06
C PHE A 342 12.27 -12.62 -16.69
N ASN A 343 11.76 -13.22 -15.61
CA ASN A 343 12.25 -12.94 -14.26
C ASN A 343 13.59 -13.66 -14.05
N PHE A 344 14.67 -12.99 -14.45
CA PHE A 344 16.03 -13.50 -14.32
C PHE A 344 16.36 -13.92 -12.89
N GLN A 345 15.90 -13.19 -11.88
CA GLN A 345 16.24 -13.49 -10.50
C GLN A 345 15.57 -14.78 -10.02
N SER A 346 14.27 -14.95 -10.25
CA SER A 346 13.58 -16.18 -9.83
C SER A 346 14.06 -17.41 -10.60
N GLU A 347 14.37 -17.26 -11.89
CA GLU A 347 14.88 -18.38 -12.70
C GLU A 347 16.33 -18.71 -12.34
N LEU A 348 17.16 -17.72 -12.04
CA LEU A 348 18.51 -17.92 -11.54
C LEU A 348 18.51 -18.56 -10.15
N GLU A 349 17.65 -18.11 -9.23
CA GLU A 349 17.49 -18.73 -7.91
C GLU A 349 17.03 -20.20 -8.01
N LYS A 350 16.14 -20.51 -8.97
CA LYS A 350 15.74 -21.90 -9.26
C LYS A 350 16.90 -22.72 -9.83
N LEU A 351 17.68 -22.15 -10.75
CA LEU A 351 18.83 -22.82 -11.38
C LEU A 351 19.98 -23.05 -10.38
N VAL A 352 20.23 -22.10 -9.47
CA VAL A 352 21.23 -22.22 -8.39
C VAL A 352 20.86 -23.36 -7.43
N ASN A 353 19.56 -23.59 -7.22
CA ASN A 353 19.07 -24.71 -6.41
C ASN A 353 19.00 -26.04 -7.19
N GLN A 354 19.28 -26.04 -8.50
CA GLN A 354 19.32 -27.23 -9.36
C GLN A 354 20.75 -27.72 -9.60
N LYS A 355 20.92 -28.70 -10.50
CA LYS A 355 22.23 -29.28 -10.82
C LYS A 355 23.16 -28.20 -11.41
N PRO A 356 24.43 -28.11 -10.93
CA PRO A 356 25.38 -27.07 -11.35
C PRO A 356 25.76 -27.12 -12.83
N GLU A 357 25.50 -28.23 -13.53
CA GLU A 357 25.73 -28.38 -14.96
C GLU A 357 24.80 -27.48 -15.82
N ALA A 358 23.61 -27.16 -15.33
CA ALA A 358 22.64 -26.32 -16.04
C ALA A 358 23.10 -24.85 -16.15
N LEU A 359 23.97 -24.39 -15.24
CA LEU A 359 24.55 -23.05 -15.27
C LEU A 359 25.43 -22.84 -16.51
N LYS A 360 25.98 -23.91 -17.09
CA LYS A 360 26.81 -23.83 -18.31
C LYS A 360 26.05 -23.18 -19.46
N PHE A 361 24.79 -23.57 -19.68
CA PHE A 361 23.95 -23.05 -20.76
C PHE A 361 23.59 -21.56 -20.59
N LEU A 362 23.62 -21.05 -19.35
CA LEU A 362 23.41 -19.63 -19.07
C LEU A 362 24.64 -18.79 -19.44
N PHE A 363 25.85 -19.30 -19.18
CA PHE A 363 27.11 -18.56 -19.37
C PHE A 363 27.70 -18.70 -20.79
N GLU A 364 27.44 -19.80 -21.48
CA GLU A 364 27.98 -20.09 -22.82
C GLU A 364 27.65 -19.00 -23.87
N PRO A 365 26.43 -18.44 -23.94
CA PRO A 365 26.12 -17.34 -24.86
C PRO A 365 26.85 -16.03 -24.52
N LEU A 366 27.12 -15.79 -23.24
CA LEU A 366 27.78 -14.58 -22.73
C LEU A 366 29.29 -14.63 -22.92
N LEU A 367 29.87 -15.83 -22.98
CA LEU A 367 31.30 -16.08 -23.12
C LEU A 367 31.73 -16.34 -24.57
N ASN A 368 30.78 -16.35 -25.52
CA ASN A 368 31.12 -16.54 -26.92
C ASN A 368 32.00 -15.39 -27.43
N PRO A 369 33.18 -15.69 -28.02
CA PRO A 369 34.05 -14.66 -28.55
C PRO A 369 33.33 -13.91 -29.67
N TYR A 370 33.55 -12.59 -29.74
CA TYR A 370 32.96 -11.76 -30.79
C TYR A 370 33.56 -12.09 -32.16
N VAL A 371 32.95 -13.05 -32.87
CA VAL A 371 33.36 -13.43 -34.23
C VAL A 371 32.83 -12.39 -35.21
N ARG A 372 33.74 -11.62 -35.81
CA ARG A 372 33.39 -10.70 -36.90
C ARG A 372 32.95 -11.50 -38.11
N LYS A 373 31.82 -11.11 -38.73
CA LYS A 373 31.33 -11.74 -39.96
C LYS A 373 32.40 -11.59 -41.05
N SER A 374 32.98 -12.70 -41.49
CA SER A 374 33.87 -12.78 -42.65
C SER A 374 33.16 -13.51 -43.78
N PHE A 375 33.34 -13.03 -45.01
CA PHE A 375 32.82 -13.70 -46.18
C PHE A 375 33.70 -14.90 -46.50
N ASN A 376 33.13 -16.11 -46.48
CA ASN A 376 33.85 -17.31 -46.90
C ASN A 376 33.85 -17.37 -48.45
N PRO A 377 35.00 -17.17 -49.12
CA PRO A 377 35.06 -17.14 -50.59
C PRO A 377 34.71 -18.49 -51.23
N LEU A 378 34.82 -19.61 -50.50
CA LEU A 378 34.43 -20.93 -51.00
C LEU A 378 32.91 -21.08 -51.16
N ARG A 379 32.13 -20.27 -50.44
CA ARG A 379 30.67 -20.24 -50.53
C ARG A 379 30.16 -19.66 -51.86
N ALA A 380 31.03 -18.96 -52.60
CA ALA A 380 30.72 -18.47 -53.96
C ALA A 380 30.85 -19.58 -55.03
N LEU A 381 31.55 -20.67 -54.73
CA LEU A 381 31.76 -21.81 -55.62
C LEU A 381 30.77 -22.94 -55.35
N GLU A 382 29.98 -22.85 -54.28
CA GLU A 382 28.89 -23.78 -54.00
C GLU A 382 27.77 -23.61 -55.05
N PRO A 383 27.16 -24.72 -55.50
CA PRO A 383 26.05 -24.66 -56.43
C PRO A 383 24.89 -23.86 -55.83
N GLN A 384 24.64 -22.66 -56.37
CA GLN A 384 23.50 -21.85 -55.96
C GLN A 384 22.20 -22.54 -56.41
N ARG A 385 21.38 -22.97 -55.44
CA ARG A 385 20.00 -23.37 -55.71
C ARG A 385 19.25 -22.14 -56.22
N VAL A 386 18.84 -22.16 -57.50
CA VAL A 386 17.92 -21.16 -58.04
C VAL A 386 16.55 -21.42 -57.41
N ILE A 387 16.19 -20.59 -56.43
CA ILE A 387 14.92 -20.70 -55.70
C ILE A 387 13.77 -20.37 -56.67
N ARG A 388 13.17 -21.40 -57.27
CA ARG A 388 11.79 -21.32 -57.76
C ARG A 388 10.88 -21.49 -56.55
N SER A 389 10.03 -20.49 -56.32
CA SER A 389 8.98 -20.43 -55.28
C SER A 389 9.40 -20.98 -53.92
N ARG A 390 9.76 -20.05 -53.04
CA ARG A 390 10.10 -20.23 -51.62
C ARG A 390 8.95 -20.88 -50.84
N GLN A 391 8.85 -22.19 -50.95
CA GLN A 391 8.27 -23.10 -49.97
C GLN A 391 9.36 -24.15 -49.72
N GLU A 392 9.50 -24.59 -48.47
CA GLU A 392 10.59 -25.44 -47.93
C GLU A 392 11.77 -24.63 -47.36
N ASP A 393 11.65 -24.25 -46.08
CA ASP A 393 12.31 -24.96 -44.96
C ASP A 393 12.10 -24.13 -43.67
N GLU A 394 10.89 -24.20 -43.11
CA GLU A 394 10.62 -23.84 -41.70
C GLU A 394 10.52 -25.12 -40.86
N ALA A 395 11.34 -26.12 -41.14
CA ALA A 395 11.67 -27.14 -40.15
C ALA A 395 12.85 -26.64 -39.30
N GLY A 396 12.58 -25.58 -38.52
CA GLY A 396 13.33 -25.42 -37.27
C GLY A 396 13.03 -26.63 -36.39
N PRO A 397 13.93 -27.03 -35.47
CA PRO A 397 13.58 -28.08 -34.52
C PRO A 397 12.26 -27.65 -33.87
N GLU A 398 11.24 -28.51 -33.97
CA GLU A 398 10.05 -28.39 -33.14
C GLU A 398 10.57 -28.22 -31.73
N SER A 399 10.45 -26.99 -31.21
CA SER A 399 10.71 -26.74 -29.81
C SER A 399 9.68 -27.60 -29.10
N ASP A 400 10.16 -28.67 -28.48
CA ASP A 400 9.42 -29.41 -27.47
C ASP A 400 8.63 -28.37 -26.67
N HIS A 401 7.31 -28.47 -26.74
CA HIS A 401 6.41 -27.69 -25.91
C HIS A 401 6.75 -28.03 -24.45
N GLU A 402 7.70 -27.31 -23.86
CA GLU A 402 7.80 -27.16 -22.43
C GLU A 402 6.44 -26.62 -22.02
N ALA A 403 5.67 -27.46 -21.33
CA ALA A 403 4.39 -27.11 -20.76
C ALA A 403 4.58 -25.85 -19.90
N GLY A 404 4.33 -24.70 -20.51
CA GLY A 404 4.48 -23.40 -19.89
C GLY A 404 3.60 -23.37 -18.67
N ARG A 405 4.19 -23.25 -17.49
CA ARG A 405 3.43 -22.97 -16.28
C ARG A 405 2.68 -21.67 -16.52
N GLU A 406 1.36 -21.76 -16.55
CA GLU A 406 0.45 -20.62 -16.67
C GLU A 406 0.63 -19.71 -15.45
N THR A 407 1.45 -18.67 -15.58
CA THR A 407 1.46 -17.58 -14.60
C THR A 407 0.15 -16.81 -14.71
N THR A 408 -0.31 -16.22 -13.60
CA THR A 408 -1.50 -15.37 -13.58
C THR A 408 -1.42 -14.26 -14.63
N ASP A 409 -0.21 -13.76 -14.88
CA ASP A 409 0.07 -12.71 -15.86
C ASP A 409 -0.06 -13.22 -17.30
N TYR A 410 0.32 -14.47 -17.59
CA TYR A 410 0.14 -15.09 -18.90
C TYR A 410 -1.34 -15.31 -19.24
N LEU A 411 -2.11 -15.83 -18.27
CA LEU A 411 -3.57 -16.01 -18.42
C LEU A 411 -4.28 -14.67 -18.62
N THR A 412 -3.88 -13.65 -17.85
CA THR A 412 -4.44 -12.30 -17.96
C THR A 412 -4.10 -11.68 -19.32
N SER A 413 -2.86 -11.80 -19.78
CA SER A 413 -2.41 -11.27 -21.09
C SER A 413 -3.15 -11.96 -22.24
N LYS A 414 -3.35 -13.28 -22.17
CA LYS A 414 -4.13 -14.04 -23.18
C LYS A 414 -5.60 -13.61 -23.20
N ARG A 415 -6.21 -13.40 -22.03
CA ARG A 415 -7.59 -12.88 -21.90
C ARG A 415 -7.73 -11.49 -22.51
N VAL A 416 -6.85 -10.56 -22.11
CA VAL A 416 -6.86 -9.16 -22.57
C VAL A 416 -6.69 -9.09 -24.09
N ARG A 417 -5.73 -9.83 -24.66
CA ARG A 417 -5.51 -9.90 -26.11
C ARG A 417 -6.75 -10.38 -26.87
N ARG A 418 -7.39 -11.45 -26.41
CA ARG A 418 -8.63 -11.97 -27.01
C ARG A 418 -9.77 -10.95 -26.95
N ASN A 419 -9.90 -10.24 -25.83
CA ASN A 419 -10.93 -9.21 -25.66
C ASN A 419 -10.63 -7.97 -26.53
N PHE A 420 -9.37 -7.57 -26.68
CA PHE A 420 -8.96 -6.48 -27.56
C PHE A 420 -9.25 -6.79 -29.03
N LEU A 421 -8.97 -8.01 -29.49
CA LEU A 421 -9.37 -8.48 -30.83
C LEU A 421 -10.88 -8.40 -31.02
N PHE A 422 -11.65 -8.78 -30.01
CA PHE A 422 -13.11 -8.69 -30.06
C PHE A 422 -13.57 -7.24 -30.23
N TYR A 423 -13.07 -6.31 -29.41
CA TYR A 423 -13.44 -4.89 -29.51
C TYR A 423 -13.00 -4.26 -30.84
N ALA A 424 -11.77 -4.53 -31.28
CA ALA A 424 -11.24 -4.03 -32.55
C ALA A 424 -12.06 -4.53 -33.75
N ALA A 425 -12.40 -5.83 -33.80
CA ALA A 425 -13.22 -6.41 -34.85
C ALA A 425 -14.63 -5.81 -34.91
N ARG A 426 -15.22 -5.49 -33.75
CA ARG A 426 -16.54 -4.86 -33.68
C ARG A 426 -16.50 -3.40 -34.07
N LEU A 427 -15.45 -2.68 -33.68
CA LEU A 427 -15.22 -1.30 -34.09
C LEU A 427 -15.08 -1.19 -35.61
N LEU A 428 -14.32 -2.08 -36.25
CA LEU A 428 -14.20 -2.13 -37.71
C LEU A 428 -15.54 -2.43 -38.40
N LYS A 429 -16.35 -3.33 -37.84
CA LYS A 429 -17.72 -3.61 -38.36
C LYS A 429 -18.66 -2.42 -38.19
N ALA A 430 -18.56 -1.68 -37.08
CA ALA A 430 -19.37 -0.49 -36.85
C ALA A 430 -18.99 0.65 -37.80
N LEU A 431 -17.72 0.71 -38.21
CA LEU A 431 -17.21 1.66 -39.19
C LEU A 431 -17.62 1.33 -40.65
N ASP A 432 -18.13 0.13 -40.97
CA ASP A 432 -18.59 -0.28 -42.32
C ASP A 432 -19.89 0.41 -42.79
N THR A 433 -20.18 1.59 -42.23
CA THR A 433 -21.32 2.46 -42.55
C THR A 433 -20.86 3.53 -43.55
N PRO A 434 -21.71 4.06 -44.46
CA PRO A 434 -21.30 5.04 -45.49
C PRO A 434 -20.59 6.30 -44.97
N LYS A 435 -20.84 6.69 -43.72
CA LYS A 435 -20.18 7.83 -43.08
C LYS A 435 -18.75 7.53 -42.61
N ARG A 436 -18.37 6.25 -42.43
CA ARG A 436 -17.10 5.76 -41.86
C ARG A 436 -16.68 6.47 -40.57
N GLN A 437 -17.65 6.95 -39.78
CA GLN A 437 -17.43 7.65 -38.53
C GLN A 437 -18.42 7.14 -37.49
N ILE A 438 -17.96 6.92 -36.26
CA ILE A 438 -18.80 6.54 -35.13
C ILE A 438 -18.30 7.21 -33.85
N GLY A 439 -19.22 7.77 -33.05
CA GLY A 439 -18.90 8.32 -31.73
C GLY A 439 -18.76 7.21 -30.68
N LEU A 440 -18.08 7.49 -29.57
CA LEU A 440 -17.91 6.54 -28.48
C LEU A 440 -19.25 6.12 -27.86
N GLN A 441 -20.19 7.06 -27.71
CA GLN A 441 -21.54 6.78 -27.22
C GLN A 441 -22.29 5.81 -28.14
N ASP A 442 -22.31 6.10 -29.43
CA ASP A 442 -22.98 5.27 -30.43
C ASP A 442 -22.34 3.88 -30.53
N PHE A 443 -21.01 3.80 -30.36
CA PHE A 443 -20.30 2.54 -30.32
C PHE A 443 -20.68 1.71 -29.09
N CYS A 444 -20.71 2.32 -27.90
CA CYS A 444 -21.12 1.65 -26.68
C CYS A 444 -22.59 1.18 -26.74
N GLN A 445 -23.50 2.02 -27.24
CA GLN A 445 -24.90 1.62 -27.46
C GLN A 445 -24.99 0.44 -28.43
N SER A 446 -24.22 0.45 -29.52
CA SER A 446 -24.19 -0.68 -30.47
C SER A 446 -23.66 -2.00 -29.88
N LEU A 447 -22.83 -1.92 -28.84
CA LEU A 447 -22.32 -3.08 -28.10
C LEU A 447 -23.35 -3.58 -27.09
N ILE A 448 -24.01 -2.68 -26.37
CA ILE A 448 -25.07 -2.98 -25.40
C ILE A 448 -26.25 -3.65 -26.11
N ASP A 449 -26.71 -3.08 -27.24
CA ASP A 449 -27.86 -3.58 -28.00
C ASP A 449 -27.64 -5.00 -28.57
N LYS A 450 -26.38 -5.38 -28.84
CA LYS A 450 -26.04 -6.66 -29.50
C LYS A 450 -25.59 -7.76 -28.55
N TYR A 451 -25.13 -7.43 -27.34
CA TYR A 451 -24.53 -8.38 -26.41
C TYR A 451 -25.14 -8.27 -25.00
N SER A 452 -24.70 -7.28 -24.23
CA SER A 452 -25.21 -6.94 -22.89
C SER A 452 -24.44 -5.73 -22.33
N GLU A 453 -24.91 -5.16 -21.23
CA GLU A 453 -24.21 -4.08 -20.49
C GLU A 453 -22.86 -4.54 -19.91
N ASP A 454 -22.70 -5.84 -19.61
CA ASP A 454 -21.48 -6.41 -19.02
C ASP A 454 -20.23 -6.23 -19.89
N VAL A 455 -20.42 -6.10 -21.21
CA VAL A 455 -19.33 -5.90 -22.18
C VAL A 455 -18.65 -4.54 -21.95
N VAL A 456 -19.42 -3.52 -21.57
CA VAL A 456 -18.91 -2.18 -21.28
C VAL A 456 -18.40 -2.10 -19.82
N TYR A 457 -18.98 -2.88 -18.90
CA TYR A 457 -18.54 -2.96 -17.50
C TYR A 457 -17.19 -3.71 -17.32
N ASN A 458 -16.78 -4.49 -18.32
CA ASN A 458 -15.51 -5.22 -18.27
C ASN A 458 -14.31 -4.26 -18.27
N GLY A 459 -13.42 -4.37 -17.27
CA GLY A 459 -12.20 -3.55 -17.16
C GLY A 459 -11.25 -3.65 -18.37
N ASP A 460 -11.34 -4.72 -19.16
CA ASP A 460 -10.58 -4.88 -20.40
C ASP A 460 -11.06 -3.90 -21.50
N PHE A 461 -12.34 -3.47 -21.50
CA PHE A 461 -12.86 -2.46 -22.43
C PHE A 461 -12.27 -1.07 -22.15
N LEU A 462 -12.19 -0.68 -20.87
CA LEU A 462 -11.54 0.56 -20.47
C LEU A 462 -10.05 0.55 -20.82
N SER A 463 -9.40 -0.60 -20.63
CA SER A 463 -8.01 -0.81 -21.04
C SER A 463 -7.83 -0.62 -22.56
N PHE A 464 -8.79 -1.09 -23.37
CA PHE A 464 -8.79 -0.90 -24.83
C PHE A 464 -8.95 0.58 -25.23
N LEU A 465 -9.90 1.30 -24.63
CA LEU A 465 -10.10 2.74 -24.89
C LEU A 465 -8.88 3.59 -24.49
N LEU A 466 -8.26 3.25 -23.35
CA LEU A 466 -7.04 3.92 -22.89
C LEU A 466 -5.88 3.71 -23.86
N GLU A 467 -5.72 2.49 -24.36
CA GLU A 467 -4.66 2.18 -25.33
C GLU A 467 -4.87 2.92 -26.66
N MET A 468 -6.13 3.08 -27.09
CA MET A 468 -6.45 3.86 -28.29
C MET A 468 -6.08 5.35 -28.17
N ASN A 469 -6.05 5.89 -26.96
CA ASN A 469 -5.68 7.29 -26.69
C ASN A 469 -4.20 7.51 -26.32
N ARG A 470 -3.38 6.46 -26.30
CA ARG A 470 -1.97 6.51 -25.90
C ARG A 470 -1.07 7.22 -26.94
N ASP A 471 0.12 7.64 -26.52
CA ASP A 471 1.22 8.19 -27.35
C ASP A 471 0.88 9.48 -28.15
N LYS A 472 -0.09 10.27 -27.68
CA LYS A 472 -0.33 11.61 -28.23
C LYS A 472 0.70 12.59 -27.67
N SER A 473 1.30 13.41 -28.52
CA SER A 473 2.15 14.51 -28.04
C SER A 473 1.28 15.59 -27.38
N ILE A 474 1.89 16.42 -26.52
CA ILE A 474 1.17 17.45 -25.77
C ILE A 474 0.57 18.45 -26.77
N GLY A 475 -0.77 18.46 -26.90
CA GLY A 475 -1.52 19.32 -27.83
C GLY A 475 -2.11 18.60 -29.05
N GLU A 476 -1.79 17.31 -29.25
CA GLU A 476 -2.40 16.49 -30.31
C GLU A 476 -3.60 15.69 -29.77
N TYR A 477 -4.74 15.79 -30.44
CA TYR A 477 -5.97 15.11 -30.03
C TYR A 477 -6.36 13.96 -30.96
N SER A 478 -5.65 13.76 -32.07
CA SER A 478 -5.89 12.71 -33.06
C SER A 478 -4.75 11.70 -33.10
N ARG A 479 -5.07 10.40 -33.07
CA ARG A 479 -4.12 9.31 -33.31
C ARG A 479 -4.55 8.51 -34.53
N VAL A 480 -3.61 8.08 -35.35
CA VAL A 480 -3.84 7.28 -36.55
C VAL A 480 -3.22 5.91 -36.37
N PHE A 481 -4.00 4.85 -36.61
CA PHE A 481 -3.55 3.46 -36.67
C PHE A 481 -3.53 3.00 -38.13
N CYS A 482 -2.35 2.74 -38.68
CA CYS A 482 -2.18 2.28 -40.06
C CYS A 482 -1.87 0.78 -40.08
N PHE A 483 -2.68 -0.02 -40.79
CA PHE A 483 -2.51 -1.49 -40.88
C PHE A 483 -2.54 -1.99 -42.33
N GLY A 484 -2.39 -1.10 -43.31
CA GLY A 484 -2.50 -1.42 -44.74
C GLY A 484 -1.21 -1.83 -45.48
N TYR A 485 -0.02 -1.57 -44.94
CA TYR A 485 1.23 -1.82 -45.68
C TYR A 485 2.38 -2.27 -44.78
N GLY A 486 2.84 -3.50 -45.00
CA GLY A 486 4.05 -4.06 -44.39
C GLY A 486 3.80 -5.47 -43.89
N LYS A 487 4.79 -6.35 -44.04
CA LYS A 487 4.79 -7.73 -43.53
C LYS A 487 4.65 -7.75 -42.01
N ILE A 488 3.44 -7.55 -41.50
CA ILE A 488 3.11 -7.90 -40.14
C ILE A 488 3.10 -9.43 -40.14
N LYS A 489 4.09 -10.04 -39.49
CA LYS A 489 4.09 -11.49 -39.29
C LYS A 489 2.84 -11.81 -38.49
N LEU A 490 2.06 -12.80 -38.94
CA LEU A 490 1.09 -13.49 -38.11
C LEU A 490 1.87 -14.25 -37.03
N ASN A 491 2.35 -13.53 -36.02
CA ASN A 491 2.82 -14.15 -34.80
C ASN A 491 1.61 -14.38 -33.91
N GLU A 492 1.57 -15.51 -33.21
CA GLU A 492 0.53 -15.80 -32.20
C GLU A 492 0.54 -14.79 -31.03
N GLU A 493 1.63 -14.03 -30.90
CA GLU A 493 1.83 -12.99 -29.92
C GLU A 493 1.51 -11.61 -30.51
N LEU A 494 0.29 -11.13 -30.25
CA LEU A 494 -0.12 -9.74 -30.51
C LEU A 494 0.67 -8.78 -29.59
N ILE A 495 1.62 -8.06 -30.18
CA ILE A 495 2.55 -7.15 -29.48
C ILE A 495 2.08 -5.69 -29.60
N THR A 496 1.42 -5.31 -30.69
CA THR A 496 0.97 -3.92 -30.94
C THR A 496 -0.53 -3.79 -31.27
N MET A 497 -1.13 -2.62 -31.01
CA MET A 497 -2.53 -2.36 -31.39
C MET A 497 -2.74 -2.39 -32.91
N GLU A 498 -1.73 -2.07 -33.70
CA GLU A 498 -1.78 -2.17 -35.16
C GLU A 498 -1.87 -3.63 -35.62
N GLU A 499 -1.18 -4.55 -34.95
CA GLU A 499 -1.33 -6.00 -35.15
C GLU A 499 -2.73 -6.51 -34.73
N VAL A 500 -3.28 -5.98 -33.63
CA VAL A 500 -4.65 -6.29 -33.21
C VAL A 500 -5.67 -5.85 -34.27
N PHE A 501 -5.54 -4.63 -34.81
CA PHE A 501 -6.40 -4.15 -35.89
C PHE A 501 -6.19 -4.90 -37.20
N PHE A 502 -4.96 -5.29 -37.52
CA PHE A 502 -4.63 -6.12 -38.68
C PHE A 502 -5.29 -7.50 -38.58
N GLN A 503 -5.15 -8.20 -37.45
CA GLN A 503 -5.76 -9.51 -37.24
C GLN A 503 -7.30 -9.41 -37.13
N ALA A 504 -7.83 -8.33 -36.57
CA ALA A 504 -9.26 -8.04 -36.56
C ALA A 504 -9.80 -7.79 -37.98
N ALA A 505 -9.06 -7.08 -38.84
CA ALA A 505 -9.43 -6.86 -40.23
C ALA A 505 -9.44 -8.17 -41.03
N PHE A 506 -8.45 -9.05 -40.80
CA PHE A 506 -8.41 -10.41 -41.35
C PHE A 506 -9.62 -11.23 -40.92
N ALA A 507 -9.90 -11.29 -39.61
CA ALA A 507 -11.00 -12.07 -39.04
C ALA A 507 -12.40 -11.58 -39.44
N THR A 508 -12.52 -10.35 -39.95
CA THR A 508 -13.79 -9.75 -40.37
C THR A 508 -13.96 -9.64 -41.89
N HIS A 509 -13.01 -10.17 -42.68
CA HIS A 509 -12.97 -10.05 -44.14
C HIS A 509 -13.05 -8.59 -44.62
N MET A 510 -12.43 -7.67 -43.87
CA MET A 510 -12.38 -6.23 -44.18
C MET A 510 -11.05 -5.81 -44.84
N GLU A 511 -10.21 -6.79 -45.21
CA GLU A 511 -8.93 -6.56 -45.89
C GLU A 511 -9.12 -5.71 -47.16
N GLY A 512 -8.40 -4.59 -47.24
CA GLY A 512 -8.49 -3.64 -48.35
C GLY A 512 -9.74 -2.73 -48.36
N LYS A 513 -10.71 -2.91 -47.44
CA LYS A 513 -11.85 -1.99 -47.29
C LYS A 513 -11.56 -0.83 -46.36
N MET A 514 -10.68 -0.99 -45.38
CA MET A 514 -10.19 0.05 -44.49
C MET A 514 -8.75 -0.28 -44.15
N ASN A 515 -7.86 0.69 -44.28
CA ASN A 515 -6.41 0.49 -44.07
C ASN A 515 -5.90 1.35 -42.90
N GLN A 516 -6.76 2.23 -42.38
CA GLN A 516 -6.43 3.22 -41.37
C GLN A 516 -7.64 3.51 -40.48
N VAL A 517 -7.42 3.60 -39.17
CA VAL A 517 -8.40 4.07 -38.19
C VAL A 517 -7.83 5.29 -37.46
N THR A 518 -8.52 6.41 -37.53
CA THR A 518 -8.17 7.65 -36.85
C THR A 518 -9.08 7.84 -35.62
N VAL A 519 -8.48 8.04 -34.45
CA VAL A 519 -9.16 8.27 -33.17
C VAL A 519 -8.95 9.72 -32.74
N GLN A 520 -10.02 10.51 -32.73
CA GLN A 520 -10.01 11.89 -32.26
C GLN A 520 -10.67 11.98 -30.87
N SER A 521 -9.96 12.54 -29.89
CA SER A 521 -10.48 12.74 -28.52
C SER A 521 -10.86 14.20 -28.29
N PHE A 522 -11.93 14.45 -27.52
CA PHE A 522 -12.37 15.80 -27.15
C PHE A 522 -12.23 15.97 -25.63
N PRO A 523 -11.12 16.55 -25.13
CA PRO A 523 -10.82 16.64 -23.69
C PRO A 523 -11.85 17.45 -22.90
N GLU A 524 -12.53 18.39 -23.56
CA GLU A 524 -13.51 19.30 -22.97
C GLU A 524 -14.91 18.67 -22.87
N GLU A 525 -15.11 17.48 -23.46
CA GLU A 525 -16.38 16.76 -23.44
C GLU A 525 -16.23 15.44 -22.69
N GLU A 526 -16.91 15.32 -21.55
CA GLU A 526 -17.03 14.07 -20.81
C GLU A 526 -18.34 13.36 -21.17
N VAL A 527 -18.23 12.07 -21.43
CA VAL A 527 -19.36 11.19 -21.70
C VAL A 527 -19.50 10.21 -20.55
N GLU A 528 -20.70 10.13 -20.00
CA GLU A 528 -21.07 9.05 -19.09
C GLU A 528 -21.50 7.84 -19.90
N LEU A 529 -20.69 6.78 -19.86
CA LEU A 529 -20.95 5.55 -20.60
C LEU A 529 -21.94 4.64 -19.84
N LEU A 530 -21.84 4.65 -18.51
CA LEU A 530 -22.65 3.90 -17.54
C LEU A 530 -22.68 4.68 -16.22
N PRO A 531 -23.62 4.40 -15.29
CA PRO A 531 -23.71 5.11 -14.00
C PRO A 531 -22.37 5.12 -13.25
N GLY A 532 -21.77 6.31 -13.11
CA GLY A 532 -20.50 6.49 -12.39
C GLY A 532 -19.22 6.27 -13.21
N LEU A 533 -19.31 5.99 -14.52
CA LEU A 533 -18.16 5.83 -15.41
C LEU A 533 -18.12 6.95 -16.47
N LYS A 534 -17.35 8.01 -16.17
CA LYS A 534 -17.12 9.14 -17.07
C LYS A 534 -15.82 8.96 -17.84
N VAL A 535 -15.87 9.09 -19.16
CA VAL A 535 -14.73 8.98 -20.06
C VAL A 535 -14.74 10.14 -21.06
N THR A 536 -13.57 10.62 -21.44
CA THR A 536 -13.42 11.63 -22.49
C THR A 536 -14.08 11.19 -23.80
N ASN A 537 -14.85 12.07 -24.43
CA ASN A 537 -15.53 11.77 -25.68
C ASN A 537 -14.52 11.44 -26.79
N MET A 538 -14.85 10.47 -27.64
CA MET A 538 -14.00 10.04 -28.76
C MET A 538 -14.82 9.86 -30.03
N LEU A 539 -14.22 10.22 -31.16
CA LEU A 539 -14.74 9.96 -32.50
C LEU A 539 -13.76 9.06 -33.25
N PHE A 540 -14.28 7.95 -33.76
CA PHE A 540 -13.54 6.98 -34.56
C PHE A 540 -13.85 7.23 -36.03
N ARG A 541 -12.81 7.32 -36.88
CA ARG A 541 -12.94 7.48 -38.33
C ARG A 541 -12.17 6.39 -39.06
N GLY A 542 -12.80 5.73 -40.02
CA GLY A 542 -12.16 4.74 -40.90
C GLY A 542 -11.78 5.36 -42.26
N GLU A 543 -10.51 5.27 -42.63
CA GLU A 543 -10.00 5.78 -43.91
C GLU A 543 -9.53 4.64 -44.83
N ARG A 544 -9.75 4.83 -46.14
CA ARG A 544 -9.07 4.05 -47.19
C ARG A 544 -7.95 4.93 -47.72
N ASN A 545 -6.71 4.47 -47.61
CA ASN A 545 -5.64 4.93 -48.49
C ASN A 545 -5.74 4.19 -49.81
#